data_AF-A0AA36FSN6-F1
#
_entry.id   AF-A0AA36FSN6-F1
#
_cell.length_a   1.000
_cell.length_b   1.000
_cell.length_c   1.000
_cell.angle_alpha   90.00
_cell.angle_beta   90.00
_cell.angle_gamma   90.00
#
_symmetry.space_group_name_H-M   'P 1'
#
loop_
_entity.id
_entity.type
_entity.pdbx_description
1 polymer ?
#
loop_
_entity_poly.entity_id
_entity_poly.type
_entity_poly.pdbx_seq_one_letter_code
_entity_poly.pdbx_strand_id
1 'polypeptide(L)'
;MKKRGNRRDKAEFTGPNAEPVRERKRPAEAALITPEPVIEQKRIKKQRIAHFKDEAASEAPVPLKPHKKVYDRFRELDEQAEREIEEERREYDGYKPRKREYEQAMDEYERIQADRAEERLQKQQERAQRREALEKYNTSKRKMNKALKMKNKKGQPNLNAQVSVLLERIQKKMKE
;
A
#
# COMPACT_ATOMS: atom_id res chain seq x y z
N MET A 1 19.28 -25.20 52.07
CA MET A 1 19.71 -24.85 50.70
C MET A 1 19.14 -25.85 49.71
N LYS A 2 18.19 -25.45 48.86
CA LYS A 2 17.65 -26.30 47.78
C LYS A 2 17.72 -25.51 46.47
N LYS A 3 18.70 -25.86 45.63
CA LYS A 3 18.84 -25.34 44.26
C LYS A 3 17.71 -25.92 43.42
N ARG A 4 16.82 -25.08 42.88
CA ARG A 4 15.91 -25.48 41.79
C ARG A 4 16.42 -24.83 40.51
N GLY A 5 17.08 -25.62 39.68
CA GLY A 5 17.48 -25.23 38.33
C GLY A 5 16.25 -25.13 37.45
N ASN A 6 16.03 -23.96 36.85
CA ASN A 6 15.08 -23.79 35.76
C ASN A 6 15.80 -24.14 34.46
N ARG A 7 15.78 -25.42 34.07
CA ARG A 7 15.90 -25.79 32.66
C ARG A 7 14.55 -25.50 32.04
N ARG A 8 14.43 -24.37 31.34
CA ARG A 8 13.35 -24.17 30.37
C ARG A 8 13.86 -24.75 29.07
N ASP A 9 13.48 -26.00 28.83
CA ASP A 9 13.61 -26.63 27.53
C ASP A 9 12.81 -25.78 26.53
N LYS A 10 13.53 -25.18 25.59
CA LYS A 10 12.93 -24.58 24.39
C LYS A 10 12.45 -25.73 23.52
N ALA A 11 11.23 -26.17 23.73
CA ALA A 11 10.53 -27.00 22.77
C ALA A 11 10.10 -26.09 21.61
N GLU A 12 10.94 -25.99 20.59
CA GLU A 12 10.51 -25.53 19.26
C GLU A 12 9.60 -26.63 18.68
N PHE A 13 8.30 -26.41 18.80
CA PHE A 13 7.28 -27.22 18.14
C PHE A 13 7.30 -26.87 16.65
N THR A 14 8.18 -27.54 15.90
CA THR A 14 8.08 -27.59 14.44
C THR A 14 7.20 -28.78 14.09
N GLY A 15 6.01 -28.50 13.55
CA GLY A 15 5.04 -29.53 13.19
C GLY A 15 5.56 -30.46 12.08
N PRO A 16 5.08 -31.71 12.00
CA PRO A 16 5.48 -32.65 10.96
C PRO A 16 4.68 -32.39 9.69
N ASN A 17 4.97 -31.30 8.97
CA ASN A 17 4.53 -31.13 7.58
C ASN A 17 5.26 -29.96 6.90
N ALA A 18 6.53 -30.17 6.59
CA ALA A 18 7.26 -29.34 5.63
C ALA A 18 7.57 -30.23 4.42
N GLU A 19 6.70 -30.19 3.41
CA GLU A 19 6.97 -30.84 2.13
C GLU A 19 8.18 -30.19 1.45
N PRO A 20 9.12 -30.96 0.89
CA PRO A 20 10.23 -30.39 0.14
C PRO A 20 9.73 -29.78 -1.17
N VAL A 21 10.05 -28.50 -1.39
CA VAL A 21 9.85 -27.78 -2.65
C VAL A 21 10.54 -28.56 -3.76
N ARG A 22 9.74 -29.23 -4.60
CA ARG A 22 10.23 -29.93 -5.80
C ARG A 22 10.78 -28.89 -6.78
N GLU A 23 12.10 -28.84 -6.91
CA GLU A 23 12.77 -28.17 -8.02
C GLU A 23 12.21 -28.74 -9.34
N ARG A 24 11.46 -27.91 -10.06
CA ARG A 24 11.03 -28.22 -11.42
C ARG A 24 12.27 -28.16 -12.32
N LYS A 25 12.88 -29.32 -12.58
CA LYS A 25 13.80 -29.50 -13.70
C LYS A 25 13.09 -29.03 -14.97
N ARG A 26 13.68 -28.05 -15.66
CA ARG A 26 13.20 -27.63 -16.99
C ARG A 26 13.45 -28.78 -17.96
N PRO A 27 12.44 -29.27 -18.70
CA PRO A 27 12.72 -30.18 -19.81
C PRO A 27 13.39 -29.39 -20.93
N ALA A 28 14.68 -29.63 -21.12
CA ALA A 28 15.43 -29.21 -22.30
C ALA A 28 15.15 -30.23 -23.40
N GLU A 29 13.97 -30.16 -24.02
CA GLU A 29 13.63 -30.95 -25.22
C GLU A 29 12.36 -30.36 -25.86
N ALA A 30 12.57 -29.32 -26.68
CA ALA A 30 11.56 -28.83 -27.61
C ALA A 30 12.27 -28.36 -28.88
N ALA A 31 12.45 -29.31 -29.78
CA ALA A 31 12.36 -29.19 -31.23
C ALA A 31 13.05 -27.98 -31.90
N LEU A 32 14.13 -28.31 -32.60
CA LEU A 32 14.43 -27.82 -33.95
C LEU A 32 13.15 -27.69 -34.79
N ILE A 33 12.67 -26.47 -35.01
CA ILE A 33 11.78 -26.12 -36.12
C ILE A 33 12.33 -24.83 -36.73
N THR A 34 13.04 -24.98 -37.84
CA THR A 34 13.42 -23.90 -38.72
C THR A 34 12.16 -23.32 -39.39
N PRO A 35 11.91 -22.00 -39.34
CA PRO A 35 10.89 -21.40 -40.18
C PRO A 35 11.52 -20.82 -41.47
N GLU A 36 11.70 -21.64 -42.49
CA GLU A 36 11.59 -21.17 -43.88
C GLU A 36 10.18 -21.57 -44.35
N PRO A 37 9.24 -20.62 -44.58
CA PRO A 37 9.24 -19.75 -45.77
C PRO A 37 8.53 -18.39 -45.51
N VAL A 38 9.02 -17.58 -44.56
CA VAL A 38 8.37 -16.29 -44.23
C VAL A 38 8.95 -15.11 -45.03
N ILE A 39 10.14 -15.28 -45.61
CA ILE A 39 10.88 -14.22 -46.29
C ILE A 39 10.29 -13.94 -47.70
N GLU A 40 9.84 -14.97 -48.41
CA GLU A 40 9.26 -14.81 -49.77
C GLU A 40 7.89 -14.11 -49.76
N GLN A 41 7.02 -14.43 -48.79
CA GLN A 41 5.69 -13.79 -48.71
C GLN A 41 5.77 -12.30 -48.40
N LYS A 42 6.77 -11.86 -47.63
CA LYS A 42 7.01 -10.44 -47.34
C LYS A 42 7.52 -9.67 -48.56
N ARG A 43 8.27 -10.34 -49.46
CA ARG A 43 8.80 -9.76 -50.69
C ARG A 43 7.70 -9.54 -51.74
N ILE A 44 6.79 -10.51 -51.90
CA ILE A 44 5.63 -10.42 -52.80
C ILE A 44 4.66 -9.32 -52.33
N LYS A 45 4.41 -9.19 -51.02
CA LYS A 45 3.54 -8.14 -50.47
C LYS A 45 4.13 -6.73 -50.68
N LYS A 46 5.45 -6.60 -50.61
CA LYS A 46 6.14 -5.31 -50.80
C LYS A 46 6.16 -4.86 -52.27
N GLN A 47 6.25 -5.79 -53.22
CA GLN A 47 6.17 -5.49 -54.66
C GLN A 47 4.76 -5.04 -55.09
N ARG A 48 3.71 -5.65 -54.54
CA ARG A 48 2.31 -5.22 -54.80
C ARG A 48 2.01 -3.79 -54.34
N ILE A 49 2.58 -3.35 -53.22
CA ILE A 49 2.35 -2.00 -52.68
C ILE A 49 3.10 -0.94 -53.50
N ALA A 50 4.24 -1.29 -54.11
CA ALA A 50 4.98 -0.37 -54.97
C ALA A 50 4.24 -0.09 -56.28
N HIS A 51 3.73 -1.13 -56.95
CA HIS A 51 2.98 -0.95 -58.21
C HIS A 51 1.65 -0.20 -58.02
N PHE A 52 0.99 -0.34 -56.86
CA PHE A 52 -0.25 0.40 -56.57
C PHE A 52 -0.01 1.89 -56.25
N LYS A 53 1.21 2.28 -55.87
CA LYS A 53 1.56 3.67 -55.59
C LYS A 53 1.88 4.48 -56.84
N ASP A 54 2.33 3.81 -57.91
CA ASP A 54 2.70 4.48 -59.16
C ASP A 54 1.48 4.74 -60.06
N GLU A 55 0.43 3.90 -59.98
CA GLU A 55 -0.85 4.12 -60.70
C GLU A 55 -1.73 5.20 -60.05
N ALA A 56 -1.64 5.41 -58.73
CA ALA A 56 -2.43 6.42 -58.03
C ALA A 56 -1.85 7.86 -58.14
N ALA A 57 -0.66 8.02 -58.73
CA ALA A 57 0.04 9.29 -58.83
C ALA A 57 -0.15 10.03 -60.16
N SER A 58 -0.76 9.41 -61.18
CA SER A 58 -0.95 10.03 -62.51
C SER A 58 -2.34 10.62 -62.77
N GLU A 59 -3.31 10.41 -61.88
CA GLU A 59 -4.62 11.08 -61.90
C GLU A 59 -4.97 11.62 -60.51
N ALA A 60 -4.26 12.66 -60.07
CA ALA A 60 -4.75 13.47 -58.97
C ALA A 60 -5.86 14.39 -59.50
N PRO A 61 -7.14 14.24 -59.09
CA PRO A 61 -8.15 15.23 -59.45
C PRO A 61 -7.72 16.57 -58.87
N VAL A 62 -7.67 17.60 -59.74
CA VAL A 62 -7.40 18.99 -59.32
C VAL A 62 -8.38 19.32 -58.19
N PRO A 63 -7.91 19.76 -57.00
CA PRO A 63 -8.83 20.10 -55.92
C PRO A 63 -9.63 21.34 -56.35
N LEU A 64 -10.88 21.12 -56.76
CA LEU A 64 -11.85 22.19 -56.93
C LEU A 64 -12.00 22.86 -55.57
N LYS A 65 -11.53 24.10 -55.45
CA LYS A 65 -11.72 24.90 -54.24
C LYS A 65 -13.23 25.02 -54.00
N PRO A 66 -13.77 24.41 -52.93
CA PRO A 66 -15.20 24.52 -52.67
C PRO A 66 -15.55 25.99 -52.42
N HIS A 67 -16.66 26.43 -53.02
CA HIS A 67 -17.18 27.78 -52.83
C HIS A 67 -17.34 28.05 -51.32
N LYS A 68 -16.84 29.19 -50.81
CA LYS A 68 -16.73 29.47 -49.36
C LYS A 68 -18.00 29.15 -48.56
N LYS A 69 -19.19 29.47 -49.11
CA LYS A 69 -20.51 29.17 -48.54
C LYS A 69 -20.84 27.68 -48.36
N VAL A 70 -20.13 26.80 -49.06
CA VAL A 70 -20.25 25.34 -48.96
C VAL A 70 -19.33 24.84 -47.84
N TYR A 71 -18.11 25.40 -47.74
CA TYR A 71 -17.16 25.10 -46.66
C TYR A 71 -17.68 25.57 -45.29
N ASP A 72 -18.29 26.76 -45.23
CA ASP A 72 -18.89 27.29 -44.01
C ASP A 72 -20.06 26.41 -43.53
N ARG A 73 -20.86 25.89 -44.48
CA ARG A 73 -22.00 25.01 -44.17
C ARG A 73 -21.57 23.61 -43.73
N PHE A 74 -20.53 23.05 -44.36
CA PHE A 74 -19.96 21.78 -43.91
C PHE A 74 -19.32 21.91 -42.53
N ARG A 75 -18.63 23.03 -42.26
CA ARG A 75 -18.11 23.33 -40.92
C ARG A 75 -19.23 23.45 -39.89
N GLU A 76 -20.32 24.15 -40.22
CA GLU A 76 -21.49 24.25 -39.32
C GLU A 76 -22.13 22.89 -39.05
N LEU A 77 -22.20 22.00 -40.04
CA LEU A 77 -22.69 20.63 -39.87
C LEU A 77 -21.76 19.76 -39.02
N ASP A 78 -20.45 19.89 -39.22
CA ASP A 78 -19.44 19.20 -38.40
C ASP A 78 -19.50 19.70 -36.94
N GLU A 79 -19.64 21.01 -36.74
CA GLU A 79 -19.81 21.60 -35.41
C GLU A 79 -21.15 21.22 -34.75
N GLN A 80 -22.21 21.00 -35.54
CA GLN A 80 -23.49 20.50 -35.04
C GLN A 80 -23.38 19.02 -34.65
N ALA A 81 -22.74 18.20 -35.48
CA ALA A 81 -22.49 16.80 -35.18
C ALA A 81 -21.60 16.62 -33.93
N GLU A 82 -20.57 17.47 -33.77
CA GLU A 82 -19.73 17.47 -32.57
C GLU A 82 -20.52 17.86 -31.31
N ARG A 83 -21.41 18.85 -31.42
CA ARG A 83 -22.30 19.24 -30.31
C ARG A 83 -23.30 18.15 -29.96
N GLU A 84 -23.88 17.48 -30.94
CA GLU A 84 -24.79 16.35 -30.74
C GLU A 84 -24.06 15.17 -30.06
N ILE A 85 -22.84 14.83 -30.50
CA ILE A 85 -22.01 13.79 -29.86
C ILE A 85 -21.63 14.19 -28.43
N GLU A 86 -21.34 15.47 -28.18
CA GLU A 86 -20.99 15.96 -26.85
C GLU A 86 -22.21 15.99 -25.92
N GLU A 87 -23.39 16.35 -26.42
CA GLU A 87 -24.66 16.27 -25.70
C GLU A 87 -25.06 14.83 -25.41
N GLU A 88 -24.92 13.91 -26.37
CA GLU A 88 -25.15 12.47 -26.19
C GLU A 88 -24.16 11.88 -25.17
N ARG A 89 -22.89 12.30 -25.19
CA ARG A 89 -21.90 11.95 -24.15
C ARG A 89 -22.28 12.51 -22.78
N ARG A 90 -22.76 13.76 -22.69
CA ARG A 90 -23.24 14.36 -21.42
C ARG A 90 -24.47 13.63 -20.88
N GLU A 91 -25.36 13.21 -21.75
CA GLU A 91 -26.53 12.40 -21.40
C GLU A 91 -26.09 11.02 -20.88
N TYR A 92 -25.08 10.41 -21.51
CA TYR A 92 -24.54 9.10 -21.11
C TYR A 92 -23.70 9.16 -19.82
N ASP A 93 -22.93 10.23 -19.58
CA ASP A 93 -22.14 10.44 -18.36
C ASP A 93 -23.02 10.63 -17.11
N GLY A 94 -24.31 10.94 -17.28
CA GLY A 94 -25.30 10.98 -16.22
C GLY A 94 -25.67 9.60 -15.65
N TYR A 95 -25.39 8.51 -16.37
CA TYR A 95 -25.72 7.15 -15.97
C TYR A 95 -24.54 6.47 -15.28
N LYS A 96 -24.31 6.76 -14.00
CA LYS A 96 -23.41 5.95 -13.18
C LYS A 96 -24.04 4.56 -13.00
N PRO A 97 -23.45 3.49 -13.56
CA PRO A 97 -23.96 2.15 -13.30
C PRO A 97 -23.89 1.89 -11.79
N ARG A 98 -24.99 1.38 -11.21
CA ARG A 98 -25.00 0.99 -9.81
C ARG A 98 -23.90 -0.05 -9.61
N LYS A 99 -22.91 0.26 -8.75
CA LYS A 99 -21.87 -0.72 -8.35
C LYS A 99 -22.56 -2.00 -7.90
N ARG A 100 -22.05 -3.15 -8.33
CA ARG A 100 -22.61 -4.45 -7.92
C ARG A 100 -22.52 -4.55 -6.40
N GLU A 101 -23.52 -5.15 -5.75
CA GLU A 101 -23.58 -5.27 -4.28
C GLU A 101 -22.27 -5.82 -3.68
N TYR A 102 -21.61 -6.74 -4.41
CA TYR A 102 -20.30 -7.27 -4.06
C TYR A 102 -19.19 -6.22 -4.02
N GLU A 103 -19.13 -5.31 -4.99
CA GLU A 103 -18.13 -4.25 -5.03
C GLU A 103 -18.34 -3.26 -3.88
N GLN A 104 -19.59 -2.96 -3.55
CA GLN A 104 -19.93 -2.12 -2.40
C GLN A 104 -19.51 -2.79 -1.08
N ALA A 105 -19.79 -4.09 -0.94
CA ALA A 105 -19.38 -4.86 0.23
C ALA A 105 -17.85 -4.94 0.40
N MET A 106 -17.10 -5.03 -0.71
CA MET A 106 -15.64 -5.02 -0.68
C MET A 106 -15.11 -3.64 -0.26
N ASP A 107 -15.63 -2.56 -0.84
CA ASP A 107 -15.26 -1.19 -0.47
C ASP A 107 -15.53 -0.92 1.04
N GLU A 108 -16.66 -1.39 1.57
CA GLU A 108 -17.01 -1.26 2.99
C GLU A 108 -16.09 -2.10 3.89
N TYR A 109 -15.77 -3.33 3.48
CA TYR A 109 -14.85 -4.19 4.21
C TYR A 109 -13.46 -3.57 4.33
N GLU A 110 -12.94 -3.00 3.24
CA GLU A 110 -11.64 -2.32 3.24
C GLU A 110 -11.63 -1.11 4.18
N ARG A 111 -12.70 -0.30 4.18
CA ARG A 111 -12.86 0.82 5.12
C ARG A 111 -12.86 0.34 6.57
N ILE A 112 -13.65 -0.67 6.90
CA ILE A 112 -13.71 -1.24 8.25
C ILE A 112 -12.35 -1.79 8.68
N GLN A 113 -11.59 -2.40 7.77
CA GLN A 113 -10.25 -2.90 8.09
C GLN A 113 -9.26 -1.77 8.36
N ALA A 114 -9.32 -0.68 7.58
CA ALA A 114 -8.51 0.52 7.81
C ALA A 114 -8.84 1.14 9.17
N ASP A 115 -10.13 1.37 9.47
CA ASP A 115 -10.57 1.94 10.74
C ASP A 115 -10.12 1.09 11.93
N ARG A 116 -10.24 -0.24 11.84
CA ARG A 116 -9.75 -1.17 12.87
C ARG A 116 -8.23 -1.17 13.01
N ALA A 117 -7.50 -0.91 11.93
CA ALA A 117 -6.04 -0.79 12.00
C ALA A 117 -5.65 0.49 12.74
N GLU A 118 -6.30 1.61 12.42
CA GLU A 118 -6.09 2.89 13.08
C GLU A 118 -6.46 2.84 14.57
N GLU A 119 -7.63 2.28 14.91
CA GLU A 119 -8.07 2.12 16.30
C GLU A 119 -7.08 1.25 17.10
N ARG A 120 -6.59 0.15 16.50
CA ARG A 120 -5.57 -0.69 17.13
C ARG A 120 -4.28 0.07 17.38
N LEU A 121 -3.83 0.91 16.44
CA LEU A 121 -2.63 1.72 16.61
C LEU A 121 -2.81 2.76 17.71
N GLN A 122 -3.92 3.50 17.71
CA GLN A 122 -4.22 4.49 18.75
C GLN A 122 -4.26 3.83 20.13
N LYS A 123 -4.95 2.70 20.26
CA LYS A 123 -5.04 1.95 21.52
C LYS A 123 -3.70 1.39 21.97
N GLN A 124 -2.82 0.99 21.05
CA GLN A 124 -1.46 0.58 21.40
C GLN A 124 -0.62 1.74 21.90
N GLN A 125 -0.72 2.91 21.26
CA GLN A 125 -0.04 4.13 21.71
C GLN A 125 -0.52 4.55 23.10
N GLU A 126 -1.82 4.59 23.34
CA GLU A 126 -2.40 4.92 24.64
C GLU A 126 -1.92 3.94 25.73
N ARG A 127 -1.93 2.64 25.44
CA ARG A 127 -1.42 1.60 26.35
C ARG A 127 0.06 1.79 26.64
N ALA A 128 0.86 2.13 25.63
CA ALA A 128 2.29 2.38 25.79
C ALA A 128 2.54 3.61 26.67
N GLN A 129 1.85 4.72 26.42
CA GLN A 129 1.94 5.94 27.23
C GLN A 129 1.53 5.68 28.69
N ARG A 130 0.40 4.98 28.90
CA ARG A 130 -0.06 4.61 30.25
C ARG A 130 0.96 3.71 30.95
N ARG A 131 1.53 2.74 30.24
CA ARG A 131 2.56 1.85 30.78
C ARG A 131 3.81 2.64 31.17
N GLU A 132 4.27 3.54 30.32
CA GLU A 132 5.44 4.38 30.59
C GLU A 132 5.22 5.27 31.82
N ALA A 133 4.06 5.92 31.93
CA ALA A 133 3.69 6.71 33.10
C ALA A 133 3.65 5.86 34.38
N LEU A 134 3.07 4.66 34.32
CA LEU A 134 3.04 3.72 35.44
C LEU A 134 4.44 3.22 35.81
N GLU A 135 5.31 2.95 34.84
CA GLU A 135 6.69 2.54 35.08
C GLU A 135 7.51 3.68 35.73
N LYS A 136 7.36 4.92 35.26
CA LYS A 136 7.96 6.12 35.90
C LYS A 136 7.48 6.27 37.35
N TYR A 137 6.18 6.17 37.60
CA TYR A 137 5.61 6.24 38.95
C TYR A 137 6.14 5.11 39.84
N ASN A 138 6.10 3.86 39.35
CA ASN A 138 6.52 2.69 40.11
C ASN A 138 8.02 2.71 40.42
N THR A 139 8.86 3.15 39.49
CA THR A 139 10.30 3.28 39.72
C THR A 139 10.60 4.35 40.77
N SER A 140 9.97 5.53 40.67
CA SER A 140 10.10 6.59 41.69
C SER A 140 9.61 6.12 43.07
N LYS A 141 8.43 5.50 43.13
CA LYS A 141 7.86 4.93 44.36
C LYS A 141 8.78 3.88 44.99
N ARG A 142 9.35 2.98 44.19
CA ARG A 142 10.31 1.96 44.68
C ARG A 142 11.58 2.60 45.24
N LYS A 143 12.17 3.59 44.54
CA LYS A 143 13.36 4.32 45.00
C LYS A 143 13.10 5.03 46.34
N MET A 144 11.97 5.73 46.42
CA MET A 144 11.52 6.42 47.63
C MET A 144 11.32 5.45 48.79
N ASN A 145 10.56 4.37 48.58
CA ASN A 145 10.32 3.36 49.60
C ASN A 145 11.61 2.68 50.06
N LYS A 146 12.57 2.46 49.14
CA LYS A 146 13.88 1.92 49.48
C LYS A 146 14.61 2.86 50.43
N ALA A 147 14.70 4.15 50.09
CA ALA A 147 15.37 5.15 50.91
C ALA A 147 14.72 5.30 52.30
N LEU A 148 13.38 5.31 52.37
CA LEU A 148 12.65 5.39 53.65
C LEU A 148 12.87 4.15 54.53
N LYS A 149 13.01 2.97 53.93
CA LYS A 149 13.27 1.71 54.63
C LYS A 149 14.76 1.48 54.93
N MET A 150 15.66 2.32 54.43
CA MET A 150 17.09 2.15 54.68
C MET A 150 17.40 2.28 56.16
N LYS A 151 18.13 1.29 56.67
CA LYS A 151 18.64 1.24 58.03
C LYS A 151 20.16 1.23 58.00
N ASN A 152 20.79 1.78 59.04
CA ASN A 152 22.24 1.71 59.22
C ASN A 152 22.66 0.30 59.67
N LYS A 153 23.97 0.04 59.79
CA LYS A 153 24.50 -1.27 60.24
C LYS A 153 23.97 -1.67 61.64
N LYS A 154 23.58 -0.69 62.46
CA LYS A 154 22.99 -0.88 63.80
C LYS A 154 21.46 -1.05 63.77
N GLY A 155 20.85 -1.13 62.59
CA GLY A 155 19.40 -1.35 62.42
C GLY A 155 18.52 -0.11 62.63
N GLN A 156 19.10 1.06 62.93
CA GLN A 156 18.37 2.31 63.09
C GLN A 156 18.04 2.93 61.72
N PRO A 157 16.95 3.70 61.60
CA PRO A 157 16.61 4.39 60.36
C PRO A 157 17.74 5.35 59.93
N ASN A 158 18.05 5.37 58.63
CA ASN A 158 19.03 6.30 58.09
C ASN A 158 18.36 7.66 57.81
N LEU A 159 18.54 8.62 58.72
CA LEU A 159 17.93 9.95 58.63
C LEU A 159 18.32 10.68 57.33
N ASN A 160 19.59 10.61 56.90
CA ASN A 160 20.06 11.29 55.71
C ASN A 160 19.33 10.80 54.44
N ALA A 161 19.05 9.50 54.35
CA ALA A 161 18.29 8.92 53.26
C ALA A 161 16.79 9.30 53.30
N GLN A 162 16.23 9.56 54.48
CA GLN A 162 14.84 10.02 54.61
C GLN A 162 14.72 11.51 54.29
N VAL A 163 15.68 12.32 54.72
CA VAL A 163 15.74 13.76 54.42
C VAL A 163 15.86 14.00 52.91
N SER A 164 16.67 13.21 52.19
CA SER A 164 16.78 13.37 50.73
C SER A 164 15.44 13.14 50.00
N VAL A 165 14.64 12.17 50.45
CA VAL A 165 13.27 11.95 49.93
C VAL A 165 12.36 13.14 50.20
N LEU A 166 12.45 13.74 51.40
CA LEU A 166 11.65 14.92 51.76
C LEU A 166 12.03 16.13 50.92
N LEU A 167 13.33 16.37 50.72
CA LEU A 167 13.82 17.44 49.86
C LEU A 167 13.37 17.26 48.42
N GLU A 168 13.46 16.05 47.86
CA GLU A 168 12.95 15.74 46.51
C GLU A 168 11.45 16.07 46.38
N ARG A 169 10.65 15.75 47.40
CA ARG A 169 9.20 16.05 47.42
C ARG A 169 8.93 17.56 47.47
N ILE A 170 9.67 18.31 48.29
CA ILE A 170 9.54 19.77 48.37
C ILE A 170 9.91 20.40 47.02
N GLN A 171 11.03 19.98 46.42
CA GLN A 171 11.45 20.50 45.12
C GLN A 171 10.44 20.21 44.01
N LYS A 172 9.80 19.03 44.00
CA LYS A 172 8.74 18.73 43.03
C LYS A 172 7.54 19.67 43.21
N LYS A 173 7.08 19.86 44.45
CA LYS A 173 5.98 20.79 44.77
C LYS A 173 6.27 22.25 44.43
N MET A 174 7.54 22.65 44.36
CA MET A 174 7.93 24.01 43.96
C MET A 174 8.06 24.19 42.45
N LYS A 175 8.17 23.09 41.68
CA LYS A 175 8.31 23.10 40.22
C LYS A 175 6.98 22.88 39.49
N GLU A 176 6.04 22.22 40.15
CA GLU A 176 4.62 22.15 39.77
C GLU A 176 3.94 23.49 40.04
#